data_AF-A0A157SKH0-F1
#
_entry.id   AF-A0A157SKH0-F1
#
_cell.length_a   1.000
_cell.length_b   1.000
_cell.length_c   1.000
_cell.angle_alpha   90.00
_cell.angle_beta   90.00
_cell.angle_gamma   90.00
#
_symmetry.space_group_name_H-M   'P 1'
#
loop_
_entity.id
_entity.type
_entity.pdbx_description
1 polymer ?
#
loop_
_entity_poly.entity_id
_entity_poly.type
_entity_poly.pdbx_seq_one_letter_code
_entity_poly.pdbx_strand_id
1 'polypeptide(L)'
;MPTLLKAHAGALLLCLAACAQAAEPAADPPQAEIAALKRGFAALEARKPDAAVDTFRGLSTSANPDMAALALEGMGHAYRQKLDFAKTVASFEKSLALPTTMPRDLPALHQHIGMAAVLAGQYGNAVEHLSRWKTSWEAHEPSSAYEHAPSVLVYLAVALAEQRQYPQALKAIAQSQALKPSPGASTIQAAIDAAAKSGKARPGAIAGWLKPSP
;
A
#
# COMPACT_ATOMS: atom_id res chain seq x y z
N MET A 1 -6.52 14.35 13.13
CA MET A 1 -5.36 13.83 12.38
C MET A 1 -5.54 14.05 10.86
N PRO A 2 -5.42 15.29 10.33
CA PRO A 2 -5.52 15.59 8.89
C PRO A 2 -4.19 16.05 8.26
N THR A 3 -3.06 15.83 8.92
CA THR A 3 -1.77 16.44 8.57
C THR A 3 -0.89 15.61 7.64
N LEU A 4 -1.05 14.28 7.61
CA LEU A 4 -0.19 13.40 6.80
C LEU A 4 -0.54 13.37 5.31
N LEU A 5 -1.84 13.38 4.94
CA LEU A 5 -2.25 13.42 3.54
C LEU A 5 -1.85 14.73 2.85
N LYS A 6 -1.92 15.85 3.60
CA LYS A 6 -1.45 17.18 3.14
C LYS A 6 0.05 17.23 2.90
N ALA A 7 0.85 16.54 3.72
CA ALA A 7 2.30 16.53 3.57
C ALA A 7 2.74 15.74 2.32
N HIS A 8 2.08 14.62 2.04
CA HIS A 8 2.39 13.80 0.86
C HIS A 8 1.85 14.42 -0.42
N ALA A 9 0.61 14.93 -0.42
CA ALA A 9 0.04 15.64 -1.57
C ALA A 9 0.77 16.97 -1.88
N GLY A 10 1.27 17.65 -0.86
CA GLY A 10 2.05 18.89 -1.00
C GLY A 10 3.45 18.64 -1.57
N ALA A 11 4.16 17.62 -1.08
CA ALA A 11 5.49 17.26 -1.58
C ALA A 11 5.45 16.75 -3.03
N LEU A 12 4.41 15.99 -3.41
CA LEU A 12 4.24 15.46 -4.76
C LEU A 12 3.95 16.55 -5.80
N LEU A 13 3.27 17.64 -5.40
CA LEU A 13 2.99 18.80 -6.26
C LEU A 13 4.18 19.76 -6.42
N LEU A 14 5.11 19.77 -5.46
CA LEU A 14 6.30 20.64 -5.47
C LEU A 14 7.47 20.07 -6.29
N CYS A 15 7.54 18.74 -6.50
CA CYS A 15 8.61 18.11 -7.29
C CYS A 15 8.51 18.35 -8.81
N LEU A 16 7.36 18.80 -9.33
CA LEU A 16 7.21 19.08 -10.77
C LEU A 16 8.00 20.32 -11.24
N ALA A 17 8.59 21.11 -10.32
CA ALA A 17 9.31 22.33 -10.66
C ALA A 17 10.84 22.20 -10.74
N ALA A 18 11.42 21.05 -10.36
CA ALA A 18 12.87 20.93 -10.25
C ALA A 18 13.36 19.52 -10.60
N CYS A 19 13.62 19.26 -11.88
CA CYS A 19 14.78 18.51 -12.36
C CYS A 19 14.75 18.37 -13.89
N ALA A 20 15.71 19.02 -14.55
CA ALA A 20 16.01 18.81 -15.96
C ALA A 20 17.32 18.01 -16.06
N GLN A 21 17.28 16.81 -16.65
CA GLN A 21 18.24 16.38 -17.68
C GLN A 21 17.85 15.01 -18.31
N ALA A 22 17.77 15.01 -19.64
CA ALA A 22 18.00 13.90 -20.59
C ALA A 22 17.12 12.63 -20.50
N ALA A 23 15.82 12.81 -20.68
CA ALA A 23 14.99 12.00 -21.58
C ALA A 23 14.10 13.02 -22.33
N GLU A 24 13.53 12.68 -23.50
CA GLU A 24 12.53 13.57 -24.13
C GLU A 24 11.52 14.00 -23.06
N PRO A 25 11.30 15.32 -22.84
CA PRO A 25 10.41 15.74 -21.78
C PRO A 25 9.03 15.21 -22.13
N ALA A 26 8.50 14.31 -21.29
CA ALA A 26 7.10 14.02 -21.28
C ALA A 26 6.39 15.38 -21.26
N ALA A 27 5.65 15.70 -22.34
CA ALA A 27 5.00 16.99 -22.46
C ALA A 27 4.24 17.27 -21.16
N ASP A 28 4.41 18.48 -20.61
CA ASP A 28 3.73 18.89 -19.38
C ASP A 28 2.26 18.48 -19.47
N PRO A 29 1.71 17.79 -18.46
CA PRO A 29 0.34 17.32 -18.56
C PRO A 29 -0.61 18.48 -18.81
N PRO A 30 -1.64 18.31 -19.66
CA PRO A 30 -2.61 19.36 -19.90
C PRO A 30 -3.21 19.87 -18.57
N GLN A 31 -3.40 21.18 -18.47
CA GLN A 31 -3.96 21.81 -17.25
C GLN A 31 -5.30 21.17 -16.81
N ALA A 32 -6.08 20.66 -17.77
CA ALA A 32 -7.32 19.95 -17.51
C ALA A 32 -7.10 18.63 -16.76
N GLU A 33 -6.04 17.88 -17.06
CA GLU A 33 -5.68 16.63 -16.36
C GLU A 33 -5.22 16.93 -14.93
N ILE A 34 -4.40 17.96 -14.75
CA ILE A 34 -3.97 18.42 -13.41
C ILE A 34 -5.20 18.82 -12.57
N ALA A 35 -6.14 19.55 -13.16
CA ALA A 35 -7.38 19.93 -12.48
C ALA A 35 -8.27 18.73 -12.14
N ALA A 36 -8.38 17.74 -13.04
CA ALA A 36 -9.08 16.50 -12.77
C ALA A 36 -8.42 15.69 -11.65
N LEU A 37 -7.10 15.58 -11.64
CA LEU A 37 -6.35 14.89 -10.59
C LEU A 37 -6.60 15.53 -9.22
N LYS A 38 -6.51 16.87 -9.14
CA LYS A 38 -6.82 17.62 -7.91
C LYS A 38 -8.24 17.38 -7.42
N ARG A 39 -9.24 17.33 -8.32
CA ARG A 39 -10.63 17.01 -7.97
C ARG A 39 -10.77 15.59 -7.43
N GLY A 40 -10.09 14.62 -8.04
CA GLY A 40 -10.09 13.23 -7.57
C GLY A 40 -9.55 13.10 -6.15
N PHE A 41 -8.42 13.75 -5.85
CA PHE A 41 -7.87 13.77 -4.48
C PHE A 41 -8.77 14.53 -3.50
N ALA A 42 -9.38 15.63 -3.91
CA ALA A 42 -10.37 16.33 -3.07
C ALA A 42 -11.59 15.44 -2.75
N ALA A 43 -12.03 14.59 -3.69
CA ALA A 43 -13.09 13.62 -3.44
C ALA A 43 -12.66 12.53 -2.45
N LEU A 44 -11.41 12.05 -2.50
CA LEU A 44 -10.86 11.12 -1.50
C LEU A 44 -10.84 11.72 -0.10
N GLU A 45 -10.41 12.96 0.03
CA GLU A 45 -10.39 13.71 1.30
C GLU A 45 -11.80 13.92 1.86
N ALA A 46 -12.76 14.19 0.97
CA ALA A 46 -14.17 14.30 1.31
C ALA A 46 -14.84 12.93 1.58
N ARG A 47 -14.09 11.81 1.61
CA ARG A 47 -14.60 10.44 1.75
C ARG A 47 -15.71 10.12 0.74
N LYS A 48 -15.55 10.57 -0.51
CA LYS A 48 -16.44 10.30 -1.65
C LYS A 48 -15.73 9.38 -2.65
N PRO A 49 -15.53 8.09 -2.32
CA PRO A 49 -14.69 7.21 -3.12
C PRO A 49 -15.26 6.92 -4.50
N ASP A 50 -16.59 6.90 -4.69
CA ASP A 50 -17.19 6.70 -6.01
C ASP A 50 -16.86 7.86 -6.96
N ALA A 51 -17.04 9.10 -6.50
CA ALA A 51 -16.68 10.29 -7.26
C ALA A 51 -15.18 10.35 -7.57
N ALA A 52 -14.34 9.91 -6.63
CA ALA A 52 -12.90 9.81 -6.84
C ALA A 52 -12.57 8.79 -7.93
N VAL A 53 -13.12 7.56 -7.84
CA VAL A 53 -12.93 6.51 -8.85
C VAL A 53 -13.35 7.01 -10.23
N ASP A 54 -14.51 7.63 -10.37
CA ASP A 54 -15.01 8.10 -11.66
C ASP A 54 -14.10 9.20 -12.25
N THR A 55 -13.61 10.10 -11.40
CA THR A 55 -12.66 11.15 -11.82
C THR A 55 -11.33 10.56 -12.29
N PHE A 56 -10.77 9.62 -11.53
CA PHE A 56 -9.47 9.03 -11.86
C PHE A 56 -9.53 8.04 -13.04
N ARG A 57 -10.68 7.39 -13.28
CA ARG A 57 -10.81 6.41 -14.36
C ARG A 57 -10.45 7.01 -15.72
N GLY A 58 -10.88 8.25 -15.99
CA GLY A 58 -10.54 8.95 -17.24
C GLY A 58 -9.03 9.27 -17.37
N LEU A 59 -8.33 9.46 -16.26
CA LEU A 59 -6.90 9.79 -16.23
C LEU A 59 -6.01 8.55 -16.25
N SER A 60 -6.52 7.39 -15.83
CA SER A 60 -5.77 6.11 -15.79
C SER A 60 -5.27 5.64 -17.17
N THR A 61 -5.78 6.23 -18.25
CA THR A 61 -5.36 5.99 -19.63
C THR A 61 -4.75 7.23 -20.29
N SER A 62 -4.27 8.20 -19.49
CA SER A 62 -3.55 9.37 -20.02
C SER A 62 -2.33 8.93 -20.82
N ALA A 63 -2.00 9.68 -21.87
CA ALA A 63 -0.77 9.49 -22.63
C ALA A 63 0.48 9.89 -21.81
N ASN A 64 0.30 10.65 -20.73
CA ASN A 64 1.35 10.94 -19.76
C ASN A 64 1.39 9.81 -18.69
N PRO A 65 2.46 9.00 -18.62
CA PRO A 65 2.57 7.89 -17.69
C PRO A 65 2.53 8.30 -16.21
N ASP A 66 3.06 9.48 -15.86
CA ASP A 66 3.05 10.01 -14.50
C ASP A 66 1.61 10.33 -14.07
N MET A 67 0.81 10.93 -14.97
CA MET A 67 -0.61 11.18 -14.69
C MET A 67 -1.43 9.89 -14.57
N ALA A 68 -1.18 8.93 -15.45
CA ALA A 68 -1.85 7.64 -15.40
C ALA A 68 -1.51 6.89 -14.10
N ALA A 69 -0.24 6.90 -13.69
CA ALA A 69 0.21 6.28 -12.44
C ALA A 69 -0.44 6.90 -11.21
N LEU A 70 -0.47 8.24 -11.12
CA LEU A 70 -1.11 8.97 -10.03
C LEU A 70 -2.62 8.72 -9.96
N ALA A 71 -3.29 8.67 -11.10
CA ALA A 71 -4.72 8.35 -11.17
C ALA A 71 -5.00 6.92 -10.69
N LEU A 72 -4.17 5.96 -11.10
CA LEU A 72 -4.28 4.57 -10.66
C LEU A 72 -4.02 4.41 -9.16
N GLU A 73 -3.07 5.15 -8.59
CA GLU A 73 -2.88 5.22 -7.13
C GLU A 73 -4.11 5.81 -6.43
N GLY A 74 -4.64 6.92 -6.97
CA GLY A 74 -5.88 7.53 -6.50
C GLY A 74 -7.06 6.56 -6.50
N MET A 75 -7.20 5.74 -7.54
CA MET A 75 -8.17 4.65 -7.60
C MET A 75 -7.91 3.60 -6.53
N GLY A 76 -6.64 3.20 -6.32
CA GLY A 76 -6.25 2.26 -5.27
C GLY A 76 -6.69 2.73 -3.88
N HIS A 77 -6.44 4.00 -3.56
CA HIS A 77 -6.91 4.63 -2.32
C HIS A 77 -8.45 4.69 -2.24
N ALA A 78 -9.13 5.02 -3.34
CA ALA A 78 -10.60 5.07 -3.36
C ALA A 78 -11.22 3.69 -3.10
N TYR A 79 -10.71 2.64 -3.76
CA TYR A 79 -11.15 1.27 -3.52
C TYR A 79 -10.84 0.81 -2.09
N ARG A 80 -9.74 1.27 -1.50
CA ARG A 80 -9.43 0.98 -0.10
C ARG A 80 -10.45 1.60 0.85
N GLN A 81 -10.89 2.84 0.60
CA GLN A 81 -12.00 3.45 1.35
C GLN A 81 -13.32 2.69 1.20
N LYS A 82 -13.51 1.99 0.08
CA LYS A 82 -14.65 1.09 -0.17
C LYS A 82 -14.46 -0.33 0.37
N LEU A 83 -13.31 -0.64 0.94
CA LEU A 83 -12.90 -1.99 1.36
C LEU A 83 -12.88 -3.01 0.20
N ASP A 84 -12.77 -2.55 -1.05
CA ASP A 84 -12.62 -3.40 -2.23
C ASP A 84 -11.12 -3.70 -2.46
N PHE A 85 -10.58 -4.56 -1.61
CA PHE A 85 -9.14 -4.80 -1.55
C PHE A 85 -8.57 -5.45 -2.81
N ALA A 86 -9.37 -6.26 -3.53
CA ALA A 86 -8.96 -6.83 -4.80
C ALA A 86 -8.72 -5.73 -5.86
N LYS A 87 -9.61 -4.73 -5.93
CA LYS A 87 -9.39 -3.58 -6.83
C LYS A 87 -8.34 -2.62 -6.32
N THR A 88 -8.14 -2.51 -5.00
CA THR A 88 -6.99 -1.78 -4.43
C THR A 88 -5.67 -2.35 -4.95
N VAL A 89 -5.46 -3.67 -4.83
CA VAL A 89 -4.26 -4.35 -5.35
C VAL A 89 -4.10 -4.08 -6.85
N ALA A 90 -5.13 -4.39 -7.64
CA ALA A 90 -5.07 -4.25 -9.10
C ALA A 90 -4.77 -2.82 -9.56
N SER A 91 -5.26 -1.80 -8.86
CA SER A 91 -5.01 -0.40 -9.24
C SER A 91 -3.58 0.02 -8.91
N PHE A 92 -3.07 -0.32 -7.72
CA PHE A 92 -1.70 0.01 -7.35
C PHE A 92 -0.66 -0.77 -8.15
N GLU A 93 -0.89 -2.05 -8.47
CA GLU A 93 0.00 -2.83 -9.33
C GLU A 93 0.07 -2.26 -10.75
N LYS A 94 -1.07 -1.85 -11.31
CA LYS A 94 -1.09 -1.16 -12.61
C LYS A 94 -0.28 0.13 -12.57
N SER A 95 -0.38 0.91 -11.48
CA SER A 95 0.46 2.10 -11.30
C SER A 95 1.94 1.76 -11.19
N LEU A 96 2.30 0.72 -10.44
CA LEU A 96 3.68 0.26 -10.26
C LEU A 96 4.31 -0.20 -11.59
N ALA A 97 3.51 -0.73 -12.52
CA ALA A 97 3.96 -1.22 -13.81
C ALA A 97 4.20 -0.11 -14.86
N LEU A 98 3.78 1.14 -14.59
CA LEU A 98 3.97 2.24 -15.53
C LEU A 98 5.40 2.80 -15.48
N PRO A 99 6.00 3.10 -16.64
CA PRO A 99 7.33 3.74 -16.70
C PRO A 99 7.19 5.24 -16.39
N THR A 100 7.24 5.58 -15.10
CA THR A 100 7.12 6.97 -14.62
C THR A 100 8.47 7.68 -14.56
N THR A 101 8.49 8.98 -14.80
CA THR A 101 9.66 9.85 -14.61
C THR A 101 9.67 10.54 -13.26
N MET A 102 8.52 10.65 -12.61
CA MET A 102 8.42 11.27 -11.29
C MET A 102 9.01 10.38 -10.17
N PRO A 103 9.60 10.98 -9.11
CA PRO A 103 9.97 10.24 -7.92
C PRO A 103 8.75 9.58 -7.27
N ARG A 104 8.90 8.31 -6.87
CA ARG A 104 7.84 7.51 -6.25
C ARG A 104 8.32 6.91 -4.94
N ASP A 105 7.45 6.92 -3.94
CA ASP A 105 7.65 6.18 -2.70
C ASP A 105 7.32 4.70 -2.93
N LEU A 106 8.26 3.98 -3.54
CA LEU A 106 8.12 2.55 -3.82
C LEU A 106 7.88 1.72 -2.53
N PRO A 107 8.56 1.98 -1.40
CA PRO A 107 8.21 1.34 -0.14
C PRO A 107 6.74 1.52 0.23
N ALA A 108 6.20 2.73 0.22
CA ALA A 108 4.78 2.96 0.53
C ALA A 108 3.84 2.23 -0.45
N LEU A 109 4.18 2.19 -1.74
CA LEU A 109 3.38 1.47 -2.73
C LEU A 109 3.37 -0.04 -2.47
N HIS A 110 4.53 -0.64 -2.20
CA HIS A 110 4.63 -2.05 -1.81
C HIS A 110 3.89 -2.33 -0.51
N GLN A 111 3.94 -1.44 0.48
CA GLN A 111 3.15 -1.55 1.70
C GLN A 111 1.64 -1.59 1.40
N HIS A 112 1.15 -0.65 0.59
CA HIS A 112 -0.27 -0.56 0.25
C HIS A 112 -0.78 -1.80 -0.50
N ILE A 113 -0.03 -2.26 -1.50
CA ILE A 113 -0.35 -3.49 -2.24
C ILE A 113 -0.32 -4.69 -1.30
N GLY A 114 0.76 -4.86 -0.55
CA GLY A 114 0.96 -6.02 0.32
C GLY A 114 -0.13 -6.15 1.38
N MET A 115 -0.48 -5.06 2.06
CA MET A 115 -1.55 -5.07 3.06
C MET A 115 -2.92 -5.34 2.44
N ALA A 116 -3.24 -4.72 1.30
CA ALA A 116 -4.49 -4.98 0.58
C ALA A 116 -4.57 -6.43 0.09
N ALA A 117 -3.45 -6.99 -0.38
CA ALA A 117 -3.37 -8.37 -0.83
C ALA A 117 -3.68 -9.38 0.30
N VAL A 118 -3.22 -9.13 1.53
CA VAL A 118 -3.62 -9.96 2.69
C VAL A 118 -5.13 -9.93 2.90
N LEU A 119 -5.73 -8.74 2.86
CA LEU A 119 -7.17 -8.55 3.08
C LEU A 119 -8.02 -9.10 1.92
N ALA A 120 -7.43 -9.19 0.72
CA ALA A 120 -8.03 -9.83 -0.44
C ALA A 120 -7.80 -11.36 -0.47
N GLY A 121 -7.08 -11.94 0.50
CA GLY A 121 -6.73 -13.37 0.53
C GLY A 121 -5.65 -13.78 -0.47
N GLN A 122 -4.93 -12.82 -1.06
CA GLN A 122 -3.89 -13.02 -2.08
C GLN A 122 -2.51 -13.16 -1.41
N TYR A 123 -2.33 -14.20 -0.60
CA TYR A 123 -1.18 -14.29 0.32
C TYR A 123 0.19 -14.38 -0.36
N GLY A 124 0.29 -15.03 -1.52
CA GLY A 124 1.53 -15.08 -2.31
C GLY A 124 2.01 -13.69 -2.72
N ASN A 125 1.10 -12.91 -3.30
CA ASN A 125 1.32 -11.53 -3.68
C ASN A 125 1.64 -10.64 -2.46
N ALA A 126 0.90 -10.83 -1.37
CA ALA A 126 1.16 -10.12 -0.12
C ALA A 126 2.59 -10.34 0.40
N VAL A 127 3.08 -11.59 0.42
CA VAL A 127 4.45 -11.89 0.87
C VAL A 127 5.48 -11.23 -0.03
N GLU A 128 5.29 -11.22 -1.35
CA GLU A 128 6.21 -10.55 -2.27
C GLU A 128 6.33 -9.05 -1.96
N HIS A 129 5.20 -8.34 -1.95
CA HIS A 129 5.21 -6.88 -1.77
C HIS A 129 5.65 -6.48 -0.36
N LEU A 130 5.18 -7.17 0.68
CA LEU A 130 5.59 -6.87 2.05
C LEU A 130 7.06 -7.20 2.31
N SER A 131 7.64 -8.19 1.62
CA SER A 131 9.08 -8.45 1.71
C SER A 131 9.90 -7.35 1.05
N ARG A 132 9.47 -6.84 -0.12
CA ARG A 132 10.13 -5.69 -0.78
C ARG A 132 10.09 -4.44 0.10
N TRP A 133 8.93 -4.13 0.68
CA TRP A 133 8.81 -3.05 1.68
C TRP A 133 9.78 -3.27 2.84
N LYS A 134 9.83 -4.49 3.39
CA LYS A 134 10.68 -4.83 4.54
C LYS A 134 12.17 -4.64 4.22
N THR A 135 12.62 -5.02 3.03
CA THR A 135 14.00 -4.78 2.58
C THR A 135 14.34 -3.29 2.55
N SER A 136 13.44 -2.45 2.02
CA SER A 136 13.65 -1.00 2.01
C SER A 136 13.66 -0.40 3.42
N TRP A 137 12.77 -0.87 4.29
CA TRP A 137 12.73 -0.48 5.69
C TRP A 137 14.03 -0.84 6.42
N GLU A 138 14.51 -2.09 6.30
CA GLU A 138 15.75 -2.55 6.94
C GLU A 138 17.00 -1.79 6.46
N ALA A 139 17.02 -1.36 5.20
CA ALA A 139 18.11 -0.54 4.66
C ALA A 139 18.17 0.89 5.24
N HIS A 140 17.09 1.37 5.87
CA HIS A 140 16.94 2.74 6.36
C HIS A 140 16.53 2.79 7.85
N GLU A 141 16.81 1.74 8.62
CA GLU A 141 16.49 1.62 10.06
C GLU A 141 17.42 2.47 10.96
N PRO A 142 16.91 3.08 12.05
CA PRO A 142 15.52 3.39 12.37
C PRO A 142 15.21 4.85 12.01
N SER A 143 14.52 5.08 10.90
CA SER A 143 13.93 6.39 10.58
C SER A 143 12.50 6.49 11.10
N SER A 144 12.13 7.64 11.67
CA SER A 144 10.76 7.97 12.09
C SER A 144 9.73 7.90 10.93
N ALA A 145 10.20 7.84 9.69
CA ALA A 145 9.39 7.61 8.50
C ALA A 145 8.64 6.25 8.50
N TYR A 146 9.05 5.28 9.32
CA TYR A 146 8.47 3.94 9.37
C TYR A 146 7.67 3.66 10.66
N GLU A 147 6.94 4.65 11.19
CA GLU A 147 6.06 4.45 12.36
C GLU A 147 5.07 3.28 12.19
N HIS A 148 4.71 2.97 10.95
CA HIS A 148 3.79 1.87 10.62
C HIS A 148 4.44 0.48 10.60
N ALA A 149 5.76 0.37 10.73
CA ALA A 149 6.49 -0.91 10.63
C ALA A 149 5.92 -2.04 11.49
N PRO A 150 5.52 -1.83 12.77
CA PRO A 150 4.89 -2.88 13.56
C PRO A 150 3.64 -3.44 12.88
N SER A 151 2.78 -2.58 12.34
CA SER A 151 1.55 -3.02 11.66
C SER A 151 1.86 -3.78 10.37
N VAL A 152 2.81 -3.29 9.56
CA VAL A 152 3.16 -3.96 8.30
C VAL A 152 3.77 -5.34 8.54
N LEU A 153 4.59 -5.49 9.58
CA LEU A 153 5.15 -6.79 10.00
C LEU A 153 4.07 -7.77 10.47
N VAL A 154 3.00 -7.29 11.13
CA VAL A 154 1.84 -8.13 11.45
C VAL A 154 1.20 -8.68 10.17
N TYR A 155 0.97 -7.84 9.17
CA TYR A 155 0.40 -8.29 7.89
C TYR A 155 1.30 -9.30 7.18
N LEU A 156 2.63 -9.09 7.22
CA LEU A 156 3.58 -10.05 6.67
C LEU A 156 3.53 -11.39 7.42
N ALA A 157 3.49 -11.36 8.75
CA ALA A 157 3.36 -12.57 9.56
C ALA A 157 2.09 -13.36 9.22
N VAL A 158 0.96 -12.67 9.07
CA VAL A 158 -0.31 -13.28 8.65
C VAL A 158 -0.17 -13.91 7.26
N ALA A 159 0.37 -13.18 6.28
CA ALA A 159 0.52 -13.69 4.91
C ALA A 159 1.42 -14.94 4.84
N LEU A 160 2.54 -14.93 5.59
CA LEU A 160 3.44 -16.07 5.70
C LEU A 160 2.75 -17.26 6.38
N ALA A 161 1.98 -17.02 7.45
CA ALA A 161 1.29 -18.08 8.17
C ALA A 161 0.16 -18.73 7.35
N GLU A 162 -0.58 -17.95 6.56
CA GLU A 162 -1.58 -18.46 5.62
C GLU A 162 -0.95 -19.32 4.51
N GLN A 163 0.31 -19.07 4.16
CA GLN A 163 1.13 -19.93 3.31
C GLN A 163 1.85 -21.06 4.06
N ARG A 164 1.53 -21.26 5.35
CA ARG A 164 2.14 -22.27 6.25
C ARG A 164 3.65 -22.10 6.45
N GLN A 165 4.19 -20.92 6.16
CA GLN A 165 5.59 -20.56 6.42
C GLN A 165 5.75 -20.11 7.88
N TYR A 166 5.32 -20.96 8.82
CA TYR A 166 5.20 -20.62 10.24
C TYR A 166 6.50 -20.12 10.89
N PRO A 167 7.69 -20.69 10.63
CA PRO A 167 8.93 -20.16 11.20
C PRO A 167 9.21 -18.71 10.81
N GLN A 168 8.91 -18.34 9.56
CA GLN A 168 9.09 -16.98 9.06
C GLN A 168 8.00 -16.06 9.61
N ALA A 169 6.76 -16.54 9.70
CA ALA A 169 5.65 -15.82 10.31
C ALA A 169 5.93 -15.46 11.78
N LEU A 170 6.42 -16.42 12.57
CA LEU A 170 6.78 -16.22 13.97
C LEU A 170 7.94 -15.24 14.13
N LYS A 171 8.91 -15.24 13.20
CA LYS A 171 9.97 -14.22 13.17
C LYS A 171 9.40 -12.82 12.92
N ALA A 172 8.52 -12.66 11.93
CA ALA A 172 7.93 -11.37 11.59
C ALA A 172 7.05 -10.80 12.72
N ILE A 173 6.21 -11.63 13.36
CA ILE A 173 5.37 -11.17 14.47
C ILE A 173 6.21 -10.81 15.72
N ALA A 174 7.29 -11.54 15.98
CA ALA A 174 8.22 -11.20 17.05
C ALA A 174 8.93 -9.87 16.79
N GLN A 175 9.36 -9.60 15.55
CA GLN A 175 9.90 -8.30 15.16
C GLN A 175 8.89 -7.17 15.38
N SER A 176 7.62 -7.37 14.99
CA SER A 176 6.56 -6.40 15.26
C SER A 176 6.42 -6.09 16.76
N GLN A 177 6.40 -7.12 17.60
CA GLN A 177 6.23 -6.95 19.04
C GLN A 177 7.44 -6.32 19.71
N ALA A 178 8.65 -6.59 19.23
CA ALA A 178 9.86 -5.93 19.73
C ALA A 178 9.84 -4.43 19.47
N LEU A 179 9.30 -3.98 18.32
CA LEU A 179 9.12 -2.57 18.00
C LEU A 179 7.99 -1.94 18.82
N LYS A 180 6.81 -2.60 18.82
CA LYS A 180 5.63 -2.12 19.55
C LYS A 180 4.72 -3.29 19.93
N PRO A 181 4.74 -3.72 21.20
CA PRO A 181 3.81 -4.73 21.68
C PRO A 181 2.37 -4.27 21.50
N SER A 182 1.49 -5.18 21.05
CA SER A 182 0.06 -4.91 20.99
C SER A 182 -0.75 -6.18 21.25
N PRO A 183 -1.95 -6.08 21.87
CA PRO A 183 -2.81 -7.23 22.08
C PRO A 183 -3.16 -7.95 20.78
N GLY A 184 -3.41 -7.20 19.69
CA GLY A 184 -3.70 -7.77 18.39
C GLY A 184 -2.56 -8.63 17.83
N ALA A 185 -1.30 -8.17 17.96
CA ALA A 185 -0.14 -8.95 17.55
C ALA A 185 0.03 -10.22 18.40
N SER A 186 -0.21 -10.15 19.71
CA SER A 186 -0.18 -11.33 20.59
C SER A 186 -1.27 -12.34 20.26
N THR A 187 -2.50 -11.89 19.94
CA THR A 187 -3.58 -12.78 19.49
C THR A 187 -3.22 -13.47 18.17
N ILE A 188 -2.67 -12.73 17.21
CA ILE A 188 -2.20 -13.30 15.92
C ILE A 188 -1.07 -14.31 16.14
N GLN A 189 -0.10 -14.00 17.00
CA GLN A 189 0.98 -14.93 17.34
C GLN A 189 0.44 -16.24 17.91
N ALA A 190 -0.49 -16.18 18.86
CA ALA A 190 -1.11 -17.38 19.42
C ALA A 190 -1.85 -18.22 18.35
N ALA A 191 -2.51 -17.56 17.39
CA ALA A 191 -3.13 -18.24 16.26
C ALA A 191 -2.11 -18.92 15.34
N ILE A 192 -0.97 -18.26 15.07
CA ILE A 192 0.15 -18.83 14.29
C ILE A 192 0.73 -20.04 15.02
N ASP A 193 0.97 -19.96 16.33
CA ASP A 193 1.49 -21.07 17.13
C ASP A 193 0.53 -22.28 17.12
N ALA A 194 -0.76 -22.05 17.27
CA ALA A 194 -1.78 -23.10 17.21
C ALA A 194 -1.84 -23.75 15.80
N ALA A 195 -1.73 -22.95 14.75
CA ALA A 195 -1.68 -23.42 13.37
C ALA A 195 -0.42 -24.26 13.10
N ALA A 196 0.75 -23.80 13.58
CA ALA A 196 2.02 -24.49 13.44
C ALA A 196 2.02 -25.86 14.13
N LYS A 197 1.41 -25.96 15.32
CA LYS A 197 1.27 -27.21 16.08
C LYS A 197 0.30 -28.20 15.42
N SER A 198 -0.81 -27.69 14.89
CA SER A 198 -1.89 -28.54 14.37
C SER A 198 -1.73 -28.92 12.89
N GLY A 199 -1.03 -28.10 12.09
CA GLY A 199 -0.89 -28.26 10.64
C GLY A 199 -2.20 -28.10 9.85
N LYS A 200 -3.30 -27.75 10.51
CA LYS A 200 -4.68 -27.85 10.00
C LYS A 200 -5.43 -26.52 9.94
N ALA A 201 -4.74 -25.38 9.98
CA ALA A 201 -5.41 -24.08 9.83
C ALA A 201 -6.16 -24.02 8.49
N ARG A 202 -7.42 -23.60 8.55
CA ARG A 202 -8.22 -23.33 7.35
C ARG A 202 -7.68 -22.05 6.70
N PRO A 203 -7.66 -21.96 5.35
CA PRO A 203 -7.30 -20.72 4.67
C PRO A 203 -8.13 -19.54 5.20
N GLY A 204 -7.46 -18.42 5.48
CA GLY A 204 -8.04 -17.20 6.00
C GLY A 204 -8.33 -17.20 7.51
N ALA A 205 -8.08 -18.29 8.23
CA ALA A 205 -8.35 -18.37 9.66
C ALA A 205 -7.47 -17.43 10.49
N ILE A 206 -6.24 -17.16 10.05
CA ILE A 206 -5.32 -16.24 10.72
C ILE A 206 -5.60 -14.81 10.25
N ALA A 207 -5.84 -14.64 8.94
CA ALA A 207 -6.20 -13.35 8.37
C ALA A 207 -7.50 -12.76 8.94
N GLY A 208 -8.45 -13.59 9.35
CA GLY A 208 -9.70 -13.16 9.99
C GLY A 208 -9.52 -12.38 11.31
N TRP A 209 -8.33 -12.41 11.92
CA TRP A 209 -8.01 -11.61 13.10
C TRP A 209 -7.59 -10.17 12.76
N LEU A 210 -7.31 -9.87 11.50
CA LEU A 210 -7.02 -8.51 11.06
C LEU A 210 -8.32 -7.71 10.99
N LYS A 211 -8.32 -6.54 11.64
CA LYS A 211 -9.39 -5.56 11.49
C LYS A 211 -8.96 -4.51 10.49
N PRO A 212 -9.54 -4.46 9.28
CA PRO A 212 -9.23 -3.40 8.34
C PRO A 212 -9.74 -2.06 8.88
N SER A 213 -8.90 -1.03 8.80
CA SER A 213 -9.30 0.36 9.06
C SER A 213 -9.55 1.09 7.73
N PRO A 214 -10.70 1.78 7.56
CA PRO A 214 -11.02 2.55 6.35
C PRO A 214 -10.20 3.83 6.15
#